data_AF-A0A8X6KU39-F1
#
_entry.id   AF-A0A8X6KU39-F1
#
_cell.length_a   1.000
_cell.length_b   1.000
_cell.length_c   1.000
_cell.angle_alpha   90.00
_cell.angle_beta   90.00
_cell.angle_gamma   90.00
#
_symmetry.space_group_name_H-M   'P 1'
#
loop_
_entity.id
_entity.type
_entity.pdbx_description
1 polymer ?
#
loop_
_entity_poly.entity_id
_entity_poly.type
_entity_poly.pdbx_seq_one_letter_code
_entity_poly.pdbx_strand_id
1 'polypeptide(L)' 'MLFNSNQSAVLKLAVNGIWGTACADSGASHSIAGETLYLLLQKEGANFQKTQITMSLADGHKSEVEVYKPV' A
#
# COMPACT_ATOMS: atom_id res chain seq x y z
N MET A 1 2.04 -9.34 -2.10
CA MET A 1 3.50 -9.11 -2.07
C MET A 1 4.16 -10.21 -1.27
N LEU A 2 5.09 -10.94 -1.87
CA LEU A 2 5.96 -11.89 -1.17
C LEU A 2 7.31 -11.18 -0.95
N PHE A 3 7.79 -11.13 0.29
CA PHE A 3 9.08 -10.51 0.61
C PHE A 3 10.06 -11.57 1.09
N ASN A 4 11.14 -11.74 0.33
CA ASN A 4 12.26 -12.60 0.67
C ASN A 4 13.27 -11.80 1.51
N SER A 5 13.89 -12.50 2.46
CA SER A 5 14.44 -12.03 3.71
C SER A 5 15.82 -11.37 3.63
N ASN A 6 15.91 -10.10 4.04
CA ASN A 6 16.86 -9.69 5.08
C ASN A 6 16.37 -8.37 5.73
N GLN A 7 15.65 -8.52 6.84
CA GLN A 7 15.21 -7.45 7.74
C GLN A 7 14.40 -6.32 7.09
N SER A 8 13.23 -6.65 6.52
CA SER A 8 12.18 -5.63 6.38
C SER A 8 11.85 -5.10 7.77
N ALA A 9 12.07 -3.80 7.99
CA ALA A 9 11.64 -3.17 9.23
C ALA A 9 10.11 -3.09 9.23
N VAL A 10 9.46 -3.88 10.07
CA VAL A 10 8.01 -3.79 10.27
C VAL A 10 7.74 -2.59 11.18
N LEU A 11 7.05 -1.60 10.64
CA LEU A 11 6.67 -0.39 11.35
C LEU A 11 5.23 -0.52 11.85
N LYS A 12 4.97 -0.12 13.10
CA LYS A 12 3.62 0.16 13.57
C LYS A 12 3.32 1.62 13.32
N LEU A 13 2.26 1.92 12.59
CA LEU A 13 1.88 3.29 12.27
C LEU A 13 0.35 3.43 12.20
N ALA A 14 -0.12 4.67 12.33
CA ALA A 14 -1.52 5.01 12.18
C ALA A 14 -1.75 5.80 10.89
N VAL A 15 -2.76 5.41 10.12
CA VAL A 15 -3.25 6.18 8.97
C VAL A 15 -4.65 6.66 9.31
N ASN A 16 -4.84 7.98 9.41
CA ASN A 16 -6.10 8.58 9.85
C ASN A 16 -6.60 7.99 11.19
N GLY A 17 -5.70 7.80 12.16
CA GLY A 17 -6.02 7.21 13.46
C GLY A 17 -6.18 5.68 13.48
N ILE A 18 -6.21 5.01 12.33
CA ILE A 18 -6.31 3.55 12.21
C ILE A 18 -4.91 2.94 12.32
N TRP A 19 -4.65 2.20 13.39
CA TRP A 19 -3.39 1.51 13.63
C TRP A 19 -3.25 0.25 12.78
N GLY A 20 -2.06 0.06 12.22
CA GLY A 20 -1.69 -1.13 11.48
C GLY A 20 -0.18 -1.37 11.48
N THR A 21 0.23 -2.40 10.75
CA THR A 21 1.63 -2.69 10.48
C THR A 21 1.95 -2.43 9.02
N ALA A 22 3.14 -1.89 8.75
CA ALA A 22 3.65 -1.64 7.42
C ALA A 22 5.04 -2.26 7.27
N CYS A 23 5.35 -2.70 6.06
CA CYS A 23 6.70 -3.06 5.64
C CYS A 23 7.44 -1.78 5.25
N ALA A 24 8.58 -1.49 5.87
CA ALA A 24 9.49 -0.48 5.34
C ALA A 24 10.18 -1.05 4.10
N ASP A 25 9.80 -0.53 2.94
CA ASP A 25 10.35 -0.92 1.64
C ASP A 25 11.02 0.30 1.01
N SER A 26 12.36 0.39 1.10
CA SER A 26 13.12 1.48 0.50
C SER A 26 13.16 1.43 -1.02
N GLY A 27 12.77 0.31 -1.64
CA GLY A 27 12.61 0.18 -3.09
C GLY A 27 11.28 0.72 -3.60
N ALA A 28 10.30 0.91 -2.71
CA ALA A 28 9.00 1.45 -3.06
C ALA A 28 9.04 2.99 -3.18
N SER A 29 8.51 3.53 -4.28
CA SER A 29 8.38 4.99 -4.46
C SER A 29 7.11 5.56 -3.80
N HIS A 30 6.13 4.71 -3.49
CA HIS A 30 4.85 5.08 -2.90
C HIS A 30 4.40 3.99 -1.93
N SER A 31 3.70 4.38 -0.86
CA SER A 31 3.05 3.43 0.04
C SER A 31 1.87 2.75 -0.65
N ILE A 32 1.77 1.43 -0.49
CA ILE A 32 0.63 0.62 -0.94
C ILE A 32 0.00 -0.04 0.26
N ALA A 33 -1.32 0.08 0.37
CA ALA A 33 -2.12 -0.54 1.42
C ALA A 33 -3.03 -1.63 0.85
N GLY A 34 -3.37 -2.60 1.70
CA GLY A 34 -4.36 -3.62 1.36
C GLY A 34 -5.79 -3.13 1.49
N GLU A 35 -6.72 -3.94 0.99
CA GLU A 35 -8.16 -3.67 0.99
C GLU A 35 -8.72 -3.37 2.39
N THR A 36 -8.23 -4.03 3.43
CA THR A 36 -8.71 -3.80 4.80
C THR A 36 -8.56 -2.35 5.26
N LEU A 37 -7.40 -1.72 5.01
CA LEU A 37 -7.21 -0.31 5.38
C LEU A 37 -8.08 0.60 4.51
N TYR A 38 -8.21 0.30 3.22
CA TYR A 38 -9.11 1.02 2.31
C TYR A 38 -10.56 1.01 2.82
N LEU A 39 -11.11 -0.15 3.18
CA LEU A 39 -12.47 -0.27 3.69
C LEU A 39 -12.67 0.45 5.03
N LEU A 40 -11.67 0.42 5.92
CA LEU A 40 -11.73 1.17 7.18
C LEU A 40 -11.73 2.68 6.93
N LEU A 41 -10.86 3.17 6.04
CA LEU A 41 -10.82 4.59 5.68
C LEU A 41 -12.11 5.05 5.01
N GLN A 42 -12.72 4.22 4.16
CA GLN A 42 -14.04 4.52 3.59
C GLN A 42 -15.14 4.64 4.64
N LYS A 43 -15.12 3.79 5.67
CA LYS A 43 -16.07 3.90 6.80
C LYS A 43 -15.91 5.21 7.57
N GLU A 44 -14.69 5.72 7.66
CA GLU A 44 -14.38 7.03 8.25
C GLU A 44 -14.64 8.21 7.27
N GLY A 45 -15.26 7.95 6.12
CA GLY A 45 -15.64 8.98 5.15
C GLY A 45 -14.54 9.39 4.17
N ALA A 46 -13.42 8.67 4.10
CA ALA A 46 -12.40 8.94 3.10
C ALA A 46 -12.90 8.57 1.70
N ASN A 47 -12.68 9.48 0.75
CA ASN A 47 -13.02 9.28 -0.65
C ASN A 47 -11.79 8.80 -1.42
N PHE A 48 -12.03 7.96 -2.43
CA PHE A 48 -10.99 7.42 -3.28
C PHE A 48 -11.40 7.47 -4.75
N GLN A 49 -10.45 7.77 -5.62
CA GLN A 49 -10.59 7.69 -7.06
C GLN A 49 -9.93 6.42 -7.59
N LYS A 50 -10.67 5.65 -8.39
CA LYS A 50 -10.12 4.51 -9.12
C LYS A 50 -9.21 5.00 -10.24
N THR A 51 -8.00 4.45 -10.33
CA THR A 51 -7.02 4.76 -11.38
C THR A 51 -6.19 3.52 -11.72
N GLN A 52 -5.38 3.60 -12.77
CA GLN A 52 -4.44 2.56 -13.16
C GLN A 52 -3.01 3.06 -12.97
N ILE A 53 -2.15 2.22 -12.43
CA ILE A 53 -0.71 2.50 -12.30
C ILE A 53 0.10 1.34 -12.89
N THR A 54 1.28 1.66 -13.39
CA THR A 54 2.29 0.64 -13.73
C THR A 54 3.18 0.40 -12.52
N MET A 55 3.19 -0.81 -11.98
CA MET A 55 4.03 -1.23 -10.87
C MET A 55 5.17 -2.10 -11.37
N SER A 56 6.41 -1.79 -10.98
CA SER A 56 7.58 -2.65 -11.24
C SER A 56 7.85 -3.50 -9.99
N LEU A 57 7.89 -4.82 -10.15
CA LEU A 57 8.10 -5.77 -9.07
C LEU A 57 9.57 -6.19 -8.95
N ALA A 58 9.90 -6.84 -7.83
CA ALA A 58 11.27 -7.26 -7.51
C ALA A 58 11.85 -8.30 -8.50
N ASP A 59 10.99 -8.99 -9.26
CA ASP A 59 11.38 -9.90 -10.33
C ASP A 59 11.63 -9.20 -11.68
N GLY A 60 11.53 -7.87 -11.71
CA GLY A 60 11.70 -7.04 -12.91
C GLY A 60 10.45 -6.94 -13.79
N HIS A 61 9.36 -7.66 -13.47
CA HIS A 61 8.13 -7.54 -14.23
C HIS A 61 7.44 -6.20 -13.95
N LYS A 62 6.84 -5.64 -15.01
CA LYS A 62 5.95 -4.49 -14.91
C LYS A 62 4.53 -4.96 -15.10
N SER A 63 3.64 -4.54 -14.21
CA SER A 63 2.22 -4.87 -14.28
C SER A 63 1.39 -3.61 -14.17
N GLU A 64 0.39 -3.46 -15.04
CA GLU A 64 -0.66 -2.49 -14.84
C GLU A 64 -1.64 -3.02 -13.79
N VAL A 65 -1.89 -2.23 -12.76
CA VAL A 65 -2.78 -2.58 -11.67
C VAL A 65 -3.76 -1.45 -11.41
N GLU A 66 -5.00 -1.83 -11.14
CA GLU A 66 -6.02 -0.88 -10.69
C GLU A 66 -5.77 -0.55 -9.21
N VAL A 67 -5.79 0.73 -8.86
CA VAL A 67 -5.61 1.21 -7.50
C VAL A 67 -6.64 2.28 -7.15
N TYR A 68 -6.92 2.41 -5.86
CA TYR A 68 -7.80 3.42 -5.29
C TYR A 68 -6.95 4.48 -4.60
N LYS A 69 -6.85 5.66 -5.21
CA LYS A 69 -6.06 6.77 -4.69
C LYS A 69 -6.95 7.70 -3.85
N PRO A 70 -6.58 8.07 -2.61
CA PRO A 70 -7.30 9.09 -1.85
C PRO A 70 -7.43 10.39 -2.67
N VAL A 71 -8.60 11.05 -2.60
CA VAL A 71 -8.84 12.36 -3.23
C VAL A 71 -8.76 13.51 -2.24
#